data_AF-A0A7S2GRU1-F1
#
_entry.id   AF-A0A7S2GRU1-F1
#
_cell.length_a   1.000
_cell.length_b   1.000
_cell.length_c   1.000
_cell.angle_alpha   90.00
_cell.angle_beta   90.00
_cell.angle_gamma   90.00
#
_symmetry.space_group_name_H-M   'P 1'
#
loop_
_entity.id
_entity.type
_entity.pdbx_description
1 polymer ?
#
loop_
_entity_poly.entity_id
_entity_poly.type
_entity_poly.pdbx_seq_one_letter_code
_entity_poly.pdbx_strand_id
1 'polypeptide(L)'
;ASSSSGRAYPVAEGGGGASASRRSNSKVSAYEVDKEDLLDQHVGYYLRHHPEVHALHSIARKRPGIYDLDGREIKVEWQYATEPGGQGFLVALDGPLRQPFADYMEMTEANAEYDSQGIGSKSALHSIPKEKRMSFHDQHKMYNRLEAMKVAKEQALV
;
A
#
# COMPACT_ATOMS: atom_id res chain seq x y z
N ALA A 1 -7.74 46.40 57.46
CA ALA A 1 -6.59 46.31 56.55
C ALA A 1 -6.73 44.97 55.80
N SER A 2 -7.23 45.01 54.56
CA SER A 2 -6.42 44.93 53.32
C SER A 2 -5.97 43.50 53.04
N SER A 3 -6.00 42.89 51.86
CA SER A 3 -6.57 43.16 50.54
C SER A 3 -6.39 41.87 49.74
N SER A 4 -7.39 41.52 48.94
CA SER A 4 -7.38 40.75 47.69
C SER A 4 -6.06 40.18 47.12
N SER A 5 -6.10 38.91 46.70
CA SER A 5 -5.49 38.39 45.46
C SER A 5 -5.95 36.92 45.30
N GLY A 6 -6.74 36.48 44.32
CA GLY A 6 -6.97 36.99 42.97
C GLY A 6 -6.02 36.33 41.96
N ARG A 7 -6.00 34.99 41.86
CA ARG A 7 -5.13 34.27 40.91
C ARG A 7 -5.87 34.09 39.58
N ALA A 8 -5.52 34.94 38.62
CA ALA A 8 -6.03 34.96 37.27
C ALA A 8 -5.46 33.80 36.43
N TYR A 9 -6.31 33.21 35.59
CA TYR A 9 -5.92 32.38 34.46
C TYR A 9 -5.40 33.26 33.32
N PRO A 10 -4.29 32.93 32.65
CA PRO A 10 -3.98 33.54 31.36
C PRO A 10 -4.81 32.88 30.25
N VAL A 11 -5.65 33.71 29.63
CA VAL A 11 -6.19 33.49 28.28
C VAL A 11 -5.09 33.89 27.30
N ALA A 12 -4.72 33.00 26.38
CA ALA A 12 -3.96 33.38 25.17
C ALA A 12 -4.65 32.74 23.96
N GLU A 13 -5.23 33.64 23.17
CA GLU A 13 -5.87 33.41 21.89
C GLU A 13 -4.87 32.96 20.81
N GLY A 14 -5.40 32.20 19.85
CA GLY A 14 -5.31 32.55 18.44
C GLY A 14 -3.93 32.71 17.82
N GLY A 15 -3.46 31.66 17.14
CA GLY A 15 -2.36 31.75 16.20
C GLY A 15 -2.46 30.64 15.16
N GLY A 16 -3.32 30.84 14.15
CA GLY A 16 -3.40 29.98 12.97
C GLY A 16 -2.06 29.98 12.23
N GLY A 17 -1.28 28.94 12.43
CA GLY A 17 -0.15 28.60 11.57
C GLY A 17 -0.62 27.55 10.58
N ALA A 18 -0.89 27.98 9.35
CA ALA A 18 -1.12 27.08 8.23
C ALA A 18 -0.04 25.99 8.23
N SER A 19 -0.48 24.72 8.35
CA SER A 19 0.36 23.58 8.04
C SER A 19 0.65 23.63 6.54
N ALA A 20 1.65 24.44 6.17
CA ALA A 20 2.31 24.33 4.91
C ALA A 20 2.97 22.95 4.93
N SER A 21 2.25 21.97 4.36
CA SER A 21 2.79 20.69 3.96
C SER A 21 4.04 21.00 3.14
N ARG A 22 5.18 20.94 3.82
CA ARG A 22 6.48 20.91 3.17
C ARG A 22 6.45 19.61 2.39
N ARG A 23 6.04 19.69 1.12
CA ARG A 23 6.51 18.75 0.12
C ARG A 23 8.02 18.93 0.13
N SER A 24 8.70 18.15 0.99
CA SER A 24 10.13 17.97 0.87
C SER A 24 10.33 17.47 -0.53
N ASN A 25 10.94 18.31 -1.35
CA ASN A 25 11.51 17.91 -2.62
C ASN A 25 12.69 17.01 -2.25
N SER A 26 12.40 15.80 -1.77
CA SER A 26 13.40 14.79 -1.47
C SER A 26 13.96 14.42 -2.83
N LYS A 27 15.14 14.98 -3.13
CA LYS A 27 16.03 14.35 -4.10
C LYS A 27 16.02 12.87 -3.77
N VAL A 28 15.58 12.04 -4.71
CA VAL A 28 15.53 10.59 -4.56
C VAL A 28 16.91 10.19 -4.05
N SER A 29 16.98 9.81 -2.77
CA SER A 29 18.26 9.46 -2.15
C SER A 29 18.74 8.21 -2.86
N ALA A 30 20.02 8.17 -3.23
CA ALA A 30 20.59 6.98 -3.83
C ALA A 30 20.30 5.77 -2.93
N TYR A 31 19.74 4.72 -3.52
CA TYR A 31 19.42 3.49 -2.81
C TYR A 31 20.68 2.89 -2.18
N GLU A 32 20.66 2.68 -0.86
CA GLU A 32 21.77 2.10 -0.11
C GLU A 32 21.69 0.58 -0.13
N VAL A 33 22.72 -0.05 -0.70
CA VAL A 33 22.78 -1.50 -0.91
C VAL A 33 23.55 -2.16 0.23
N ASP A 34 22.96 -3.21 0.78
CA ASP A 34 23.60 -4.14 1.70
C ASP A 34 24.57 -5.05 0.92
N LYS A 35 25.86 -4.94 1.23
CA LYS A 35 26.94 -5.67 0.53
C LYS A 35 27.01 -7.15 0.92
N GLU A 36 26.34 -7.56 2.00
CA GLU A 36 26.30 -8.95 2.44
C GLU A 36 25.12 -9.72 1.83
N ASP A 37 24.15 -9.00 1.25
CA ASP A 37 22.95 -9.58 0.65
C ASP A 37 23.05 -9.56 -0.89
N LEU A 38 23.26 -10.75 -1.49
CA LEU A 38 23.35 -10.89 -2.94
C LEU A 38 22.07 -10.48 -3.66
N LEU A 39 20.90 -10.69 -3.03
CA LEU A 39 19.63 -10.29 -3.63
C LEU A 39 19.51 -8.77 -3.66
N ASP A 40 19.85 -8.10 -2.55
CA ASP A 40 19.83 -6.64 -2.47
C ASP A 40 20.85 -5.99 -3.41
N GLN A 41 22.00 -6.64 -3.64
CA GLN A 41 22.95 -6.22 -4.67
C GLN A 41 22.34 -6.22 -6.08
N HIS A 42 21.53 -7.22 -6.41
CA HIS A 42 20.84 -7.25 -7.71
C HIS A 42 19.74 -6.19 -7.79
N VAL A 43 19.00 -5.94 -6.71
CA VAL A 43 18.00 -4.84 -6.64
C VAL A 43 18.69 -3.50 -6.85
N GLY A 44 19.76 -3.24 -6.10
CA GLY A 44 20.56 -2.02 -6.25
C GLY A 44 21.21 -1.89 -7.63
N TYR A 45 21.65 -3.00 -8.24
CA TYR A 45 22.15 -3.02 -9.61
C TYR A 45 21.06 -2.61 -10.60
N TYR A 46 19.86 -3.17 -10.48
CA TYR A 46 18.72 -2.83 -11.34
C TYR A 46 18.39 -1.34 -11.25
N LEU A 47 18.25 -0.79 -10.04
CA LEU A 47 17.91 0.64 -9.82
C LEU A 47 18.97 1.60 -10.35
N ARG A 48 20.25 1.20 -10.32
CA ARG A 48 21.35 2.01 -10.88
C ARG A 48 21.33 2.04 -12.41
N HIS A 49 20.87 0.96 -13.04
CA HIS A 49 20.82 0.84 -14.51
C HIS A 49 19.50 1.37 -15.10
N HIS A 50 18.46 1.53 -14.27
CA HIS A 50 17.16 2.10 -14.65
C HIS A 50 16.83 3.32 -13.79
N PRO A 51 17.63 4.42 -13.89
CA PRO A 51 17.42 5.62 -13.09
C PRO A 51 16.06 6.28 -13.32
N GLU A 52 15.48 6.14 -14.52
CA GLU A 52 14.15 6.62 -14.87
C GLU A 52 13.05 5.92 -14.07
N VAL A 53 13.17 4.61 -13.88
CA VAL A 53 12.23 3.83 -13.05
C VAL A 53 12.45 4.17 -11.58
N HIS A 54 13.71 4.17 -11.11
CA HIS A 54 14.01 4.50 -9.72
C HIS A 54 13.57 5.91 -9.33
N ALA A 55 13.57 6.89 -10.25
CA ALA A 55 13.10 8.24 -9.97
C ALA A 55 11.58 8.33 -9.71
N LEU A 56 10.80 7.36 -10.20
CA LEU A 56 9.35 7.30 -10.04
C LEU A 56 8.91 6.64 -8.73
N HIS A 57 9.81 5.86 -8.13
CA HIS A 57 9.49 4.99 -6.99
C HIS A 57 10.33 5.31 -5.76
N SER A 58 9.71 5.24 -4.60
CA SER A 58 10.39 5.23 -3.31
C SER A 58 10.56 3.79 -2.84
N ILE A 59 11.79 3.27 -2.91
CA ILE A 59 12.11 1.91 -2.45
C ILE A 59 13.09 1.93 -1.27
N ALA A 60 12.78 1.16 -0.22
CA ALA A 60 13.64 0.99 0.94
C ALA A 60 13.65 -0.47 1.42
N ARG A 61 14.84 -1.01 1.71
CA ARG A 61 14.96 -2.35 2.29
C ARG A 61 14.51 -2.35 3.75
N LYS A 62 13.60 -3.27 4.10
CA LYS A 62 13.17 -3.50 5.49
C LYS A 62 13.97 -4.63 6.14
N ARG A 63 14.11 -5.74 5.42
CA ARG A 63 14.82 -6.96 5.84
C ARG A 63 15.16 -7.80 4.60
N PRO A 64 16.02 -8.84 4.70
CA PRO A 64 16.37 -9.65 3.53
C PRO A 64 15.14 -10.14 2.75
N GLY A 65 15.12 -9.83 1.46
CA GLY A 65 14.02 -10.17 0.54
C GLY A 65 12.72 -9.38 0.70
N ILE A 66 12.65 -8.36 1.55
CA ILE A 66 11.42 -7.59 1.82
C ILE A 66 11.71 -6.10 1.75
N TYR A 67 10.92 -5.40 0.95
CA TYR A 67 11.12 -4.00 0.61
C TYR A 67 9.82 -3.24 0.84
N ASP A 68 9.96 -2.00 1.26
CA ASP A 68 8.90 -1.00 1.18
C ASP A 68 9.02 -0.30 -0.17
N LEU A 69 8.01 -0.45 -1.02
CA LEU A 69 7.89 0.21 -2.31
C LEU A 69 6.64 1.10 -2.28
N ASP A 70 6.82 2.41 -2.35
CA ASP A 70 5.75 3.42 -2.34
C ASP A 70 4.74 3.25 -1.18
N GLY A 71 5.22 2.82 -0.01
CA GLY A 71 4.39 2.57 1.17
C GLY A 71 3.73 1.19 1.20
N ARG A 72 4.04 0.33 0.23
CA ARG A 72 3.56 -1.05 0.14
C ARG A 72 4.70 -2.03 0.40
N GLU A 73 4.47 -2.99 1.29
CA GLU A 73 5.45 -4.04 1.54
C GLU A 73 5.37 -5.11 0.44
N ILE A 74 6.50 -5.33 -0.23
CA ILE A 74 6.67 -6.36 -1.27
C ILE A 74 7.77 -7.33 -0.87
N LYS A 75 7.66 -8.56 -1.34
CA LYS A 75 8.75 -9.53 -1.27
C LYS A 75 9.45 -9.60 -2.63
N VAL A 76 10.77 -9.69 -2.62
CA VAL A 76 11.57 -9.94 -3.82
C VAL A 76 12.31 -11.24 -3.64
N GLU A 77 12.35 -12.04 -4.70
CA GLU A 77 13.02 -13.33 -4.74
C GLU A 77 13.90 -13.47 -5.99
N TRP A 78 14.88 -14.36 -5.90
CA TRP A 78 15.67 -14.77 -7.05
C TRP A 78 15.10 -16.06 -7.63
N GLN A 79 14.61 -15.99 -8.86
CA GLN A 79 14.17 -17.17 -9.60
C GLN A 79 15.35 -17.72 -10.41
N TYR A 80 15.74 -18.96 -10.14
CA TYR A 80 16.73 -19.66 -10.96
C TYR A 80 16.14 -20.09 -12.29
N ALA A 81 16.95 -20.03 -13.35
CA ALA A 81 16.57 -20.56 -14.64
C ALA A 81 16.35 -22.09 -14.55
N THR A 82 15.36 -22.58 -15.28
CA THR A 82 15.04 -24.01 -15.39
C THR A 82 16.05 -24.78 -16.26
N GLU A 83 16.69 -24.09 -17.20
CA GLU A 83 17.69 -24.68 -18.10
C GLU A 83 19.11 -24.57 -17.52
N PRO A 84 19.93 -25.63 -17.61
CA PRO A 84 21.33 -25.57 -17.21
C PRO A 84 22.10 -24.47 -17.96
N GLY A 85 22.68 -23.53 -17.22
CA GLY A 85 23.40 -22.38 -17.78
C GLY A 85 22.54 -21.13 -18.04
N GLY A 86 21.23 -21.21 -17.80
CA GLY A 86 20.35 -20.04 -17.85
C GLY A 86 20.62 -19.07 -16.70
N GLN A 87 20.39 -17.78 -16.94
CA GLN A 87 20.51 -16.74 -15.92
C GLN A 87 19.22 -16.64 -15.11
N GLY A 88 19.35 -16.57 -13.79
CA GLY A 88 18.22 -16.26 -12.93
C GLY A 88 17.81 -14.79 -13.05
N PHE A 89 16.64 -14.45 -12.51
CA PHE A 89 16.11 -13.09 -12.52
C PHE A 89 15.36 -12.75 -11.23
N LEU A 90 15.21 -11.45 -10.98
CA LEU A 90 14.45 -10.94 -9.85
C LEU A 90 12.95 -11.05 -10.11
N VAL A 91 12.21 -11.49 -9.09
CA VAL A 91 10.75 -11.59 -9.10
C VAL A 91 10.19 -10.82 -7.92
N ALA A 92 9.22 -9.95 -8.17
CA ALA A 92 8.41 -9.30 -7.15
C ALA A 92 7.20 -10.18 -6.80
N LEU A 93 6.93 -10.32 -5.50
CA LEU A 93 5.74 -10.94 -4.95
C LEU A 93 5.00 -9.92 -4.08
N ASP A 94 3.75 -9.66 -4.45
CA ASP A 94 2.90 -8.65 -3.84
C ASP A 94 1.50 -9.22 -3.62
N GLY A 95 1.30 -9.84 -2.45
CA GLY A 95 0.09 -10.60 -2.16
C GLY A 95 -0.02 -11.82 -3.08
N PRO A 96 -1.12 -11.98 -3.85
CA PRO A 96 -1.26 -13.08 -4.82
C PRO A 96 -0.47 -12.84 -6.11
N LEU A 97 -0.01 -11.61 -6.36
CA LEU A 97 0.72 -11.28 -7.59
C LEU A 97 2.17 -11.75 -7.48
N ARG A 98 2.64 -12.39 -8.54
CA ARG A 98 4.02 -12.76 -8.79
C ARG A 98 4.40 -12.31 -10.19
N GLN A 99 5.47 -11.53 -10.32
CA GLN A 99 5.82 -10.92 -11.60
C GLN A 99 7.33 -10.65 -11.67
N PRO A 100 7.97 -10.69 -12.86
CA PRO A 100 9.34 -10.19 -13.01
C PRO A 100 9.49 -8.79 -12.42
N PHE A 101 10.58 -8.57 -11.69
CA PHE A 101 10.78 -7.32 -10.94
C PHE A 101 10.80 -6.09 -11.86
N ALA A 102 11.37 -6.22 -13.08
CA ALA A 102 11.38 -5.14 -14.06
C ALA A 102 9.96 -4.75 -14.49
N ASP A 103 9.15 -5.73 -14.91
CA ASP A 103 7.78 -5.51 -15.36
C ASP A 103 6.90 -4.89 -14.26
N TYR A 104 7.13 -5.31 -13.00
CA TYR A 104 6.45 -4.77 -11.82
C TYR A 104 6.82 -3.31 -11.54
N MET A 105 8.12 -2.98 -11.60
CA MET A 105 8.61 -1.62 -11.39
C MET A 105 8.20 -0.68 -12.53
N GLU A 106 7.98 -1.18 -13.74
CA GLU A 106 7.48 -0.39 -14.88
C GLU A 106 5.94 -0.24 -14.88
N MET A 107 5.25 -0.79 -13.86
CA MET A 107 3.79 -0.84 -13.76
C MET A 107 3.11 -1.48 -14.98
N THR A 108 3.77 -2.45 -15.61
CA THR A 108 3.19 -3.21 -16.73
C THR A 108 2.43 -4.43 -16.21
N GLU A 109 1.47 -4.94 -16.98
CA GLU A 109 0.79 -6.21 -16.66
C GLU A 109 1.47 -7.42 -17.33
N ALA A 110 2.66 -7.23 -17.90
CA ALA A 110 3.38 -8.28 -18.58
C ALA A 110 3.86 -9.34 -17.57
N ASN A 111 3.69 -10.62 -17.94
CA ASN A 111 4.17 -11.78 -17.16
C ASN A 111 3.67 -11.82 -15.71
N ALA A 112 2.53 -11.18 -15.42
CA ALA A 112 1.88 -11.23 -14.13
C ALA A 112 1.21 -12.60 -13.92
N GLU A 113 1.67 -13.34 -12.93
CA GLU A 113 1.10 -14.58 -12.46
C GLU A 113 0.36 -14.33 -11.15
N TYR A 114 -0.88 -14.81 -11.03
CA TYR A 114 -1.66 -14.69 -9.81
C TYR A 114 -1.81 -16.04 -9.15
N ASP A 115 -1.18 -16.22 -7.99
CA ASP A 115 -1.37 -17.41 -7.18
C ASP A 115 -2.71 -17.32 -6.43
N SER A 116 -3.63 -18.19 -6.85
CA SER A 116 -4.95 -18.34 -6.23
C SER A 116 -4.92 -19.17 -4.94
N GLN A 117 -3.80 -19.80 -4.58
CA GLN A 117 -3.70 -20.61 -3.37
C GLN A 117 -3.94 -19.79 -2.10
N GLY A 118 -3.63 -18.48 -2.11
CA GLY A 118 -3.96 -17.56 -1.02
C GLY A 118 -5.41 -17.08 -0.98
N ILE A 119 -6.11 -17.06 -2.12
CA ILE A 119 -7.54 -16.68 -2.23
C ILE A 119 -8.44 -17.75 -1.60
N GLY A 120 -7.93 -19.00 -1.50
CA GLY A 120 -8.56 -20.09 -0.78
C GLY A 120 -8.52 -19.97 0.75
N SER A 121 -7.79 -18.99 1.30
CA SER A 121 -7.85 -18.65 2.73
C SER A 121 -9.25 -18.18 3.04
N LYS A 122 -10.08 -19.10 3.55
CA LYS A 122 -11.50 -18.89 3.90
C LYS A 122 -11.65 -17.55 4.60
N SER A 123 -12.02 -16.50 3.86
CA SER A 123 -12.35 -15.23 4.51
C SER A 123 -13.47 -15.49 5.52
N ALA A 124 -13.63 -14.64 6.52
CA ALA A 124 -14.72 -14.80 7.50
C ALA A 124 -16.07 -15.06 6.81
N LEU A 125 -16.29 -14.47 5.63
CA LEU A 125 -17.46 -14.71 4.78
C LEU A 125 -17.58 -16.15 4.24
N HIS A 126 -16.47 -16.78 3.85
CA HIS A 126 -16.44 -18.17 3.37
C HIS A 126 -16.66 -19.19 4.51
N SER A 127 -16.37 -18.80 5.76
CA SER A 127 -16.64 -19.64 6.94
C SER A 127 -18.12 -19.68 7.34
N ILE A 128 -18.92 -18.73 6.86
CA ILE A 128 -20.35 -18.67 7.11
C ILE A 128 -21.07 -19.53 6.04
N PRO A 129 -21.85 -20.56 6.44
CA PRO A 129 -22.70 -21.33 5.52
C PRO A 129 -23.57 -20.41 4.68
N LYS A 130 -23.81 -20.74 3.40
CA LYS A 130 -24.52 -19.84 2.46
C LYS A 130 -25.89 -19.40 3.01
N GLU A 131 -26.55 -20.28 3.73
CA GLU A 131 -27.86 -20.11 4.34
C GLU A 131 -27.83 -19.14 5.54
N LYS A 132 -26.64 -18.93 6.13
CA LYS A 132 -26.40 -18.03 7.27
C LYS A 132 -25.70 -16.73 6.87
N ARG A 133 -25.34 -16.58 5.59
CA ARG A 133 -24.77 -15.31 5.10
C ARG A 133 -25.87 -14.28 5.09
N MET A 134 -25.63 -13.14 5.73
CA MET A 134 -26.51 -11.98 5.62
C MET A 134 -26.50 -11.50 4.17
N SER A 135 -27.47 -11.98 3.39
CA SER A 135 -27.78 -11.42 2.08
C SER A 135 -28.91 -10.44 2.25
N PHE A 136 -28.73 -9.23 1.73
CA PHE A 136 -29.84 -8.31 1.55
C PHE A 136 -30.72 -8.91 0.45
N HIS A 137 -31.81 -9.58 0.84
CA HIS A 137 -32.85 -9.98 -0.09
C HIS A 137 -33.52 -8.70 -0.58
N ASP A 138 -33.09 -8.20 -1.72
CA ASP A 138 -33.82 -7.15 -2.44
C ASP A 138 -35.05 -7.79 -3.14
N GLN A 139 -35.98 -8.29 -2.33
CA GLN A 139 -37.31 -8.73 -2.75
C GLN A 139 -38.33 -7.59 -2.61
N HIS A 140 -37.85 -6.35 -2.38
CA HIS A 140 -38.66 -5.15 -2.37
C HIS A 140 -38.14 -4.16 -3.41
N LYS A 141 -38.40 -4.48 -4.69
CA LYS A 141 -38.56 -3.49 -5.77
C LYS A 141 -39.77 -2.57 -5.52
N MET A 142 -39.85 -1.96 -4.33
CA MET A 142 -40.81 -0.91 -4.00
C MET A 142 -40.14 0.46 -3.90
N TYR A 143 -38.81 0.53 -3.98
CA TYR A 143 -38.11 1.80 -4.12
C TYR A 143 -37.54 1.92 -5.53
N ASN A 144 -38.10 2.84 -6.31
CA ASN A 144 -37.45 3.32 -7.51
C ASN A 144 -36.10 3.96 -7.11
N ARG A 145 -35.11 3.98 -8.01
CA ARG A 145 -33.76 4.56 -7.77
C ARG A 145 -33.84 5.95 -7.11
N LEU A 146 -34.82 6.76 -7.53
CA LEU A 146 -35.09 8.08 -6.98
C LEU A 146 -35.52 8.06 -5.50
N GLU A 147 -36.37 7.11 -5.13
CA GLU A 147 -36.84 6.97 -3.74
C GLU A 147 -35.73 6.47 -2.83
N ALA A 148 -34.90 5.54 -3.32
CA ALA A 148 -33.72 5.08 -2.60
C ALA A 148 -32.72 6.23 -2.34
N MET A 149 -32.48 7.10 -3.32
CA MET A 149 -31.64 8.30 -3.14
C MET A 149 -32.23 9.29 -2.15
N LYS A 150 -33.56 9.41 -2.11
CA LYS A 150 -34.27 10.28 -1.17
C LYS A 150 -34.16 9.76 0.27
N VAL A 151 -34.43 8.47 0.48
CA VAL A 151 -34.28 7.83 1.80
C VAL A 151 -32.83 7.91 2.28
N ALA A 152 -31.86 7.67 1.39
CA ALA A 152 -30.44 7.80 1.72
C ALA A 152 -30.08 9.22 2.17
N LYS A 153 -30.62 10.26 1.52
CA LYS A 153 -30.41 11.66 1.91
C LYS A 153 -30.99 11.96 3.30
N GLU A 154 -32.17 11.42 3.62
CA GLU A 154 -32.83 11.63 4.91
C GLU A 154 -32.09 10.91 6.05
N GLN A 155 -31.62 9.68 5.82
CA GLN A 155 -30.85 8.90 6.79
C GLN A 155 -29.45 9.46 7.05
N ALA A 156 -28.85 10.18 6.09
CA ALA A 156 -27.55 10.82 6.26
C ALA A 156 -27.57 12.08 7.15
N LEU A 157 -28.76 12.60 7.48
CA LEU A 157 -28.96 13.79 8.31
C LEU A 157 -29.33 13.45 9.77
N VAL A 158 -29.53 12.17 10.07
CA VAL A 158 -29.67 11.63 11.44
C VAL A 158 -28.28 11.37 12.00
#